data_AF-A0AAU2XJZ7-F1
#
_entry.id   AF-A0AAU2XJZ7-F1
#
_cell.length_a   1.000
_cell.length_b   1.000
_cell.length_c   1.000
_cell.angle_alpha   90.00
_cell.angle_beta   90.00
_cell.angle_gamma   90.00
#
_symmetry.space_group_name_H-M   'P 1'
#
loop_
_entity.id
_entity.type
_entity.pdbx_description
1 polymer ?
#
loop_
_entity_poly.entity_id
_entity_poly.type
_entity_poly.pdbx_seq_one_letter_code
_entity_poly.pdbx_strand_id
1 'polypeptide(L)'
;MAQALASIESEVGAIDVLVNNAGVQHREPLVEVSLDNWLRVLEANLTGAFVVSRHVARRMLPRRSGKIINICSVQTDLARPAIGPYTAAKGALRNLTRAMTWEWAGAGLQINGIASGYIHTPSPSMTPWRPWPSPRTRRSRARSSSASEDTLRLRHPAPP
;
A
#
# COMPACT_ATOMS: atom_id res chain seq x y z
N MET A 1 -4.38 20.04 -14.10
CA MET A 1 -4.16 18.65 -14.59
C MET A 1 -4.01 18.56 -16.10
N ALA A 2 -4.99 18.98 -16.91
CA ALA A 2 -4.92 18.85 -18.37
C ALA A 2 -3.68 19.51 -19.00
N GLN A 3 -3.36 20.74 -18.57
CA GLN A 3 -2.18 21.50 -19.01
C GLN A 3 -0.86 20.80 -18.65
N ALA A 4 -0.70 20.32 -17.42
CA ALA A 4 0.50 19.61 -16.99
C ALA A 4 0.77 18.35 -17.84
N LEU A 5 -0.28 17.56 -18.11
CA LEU A 5 -0.16 16.37 -18.95
C LEU A 5 0.15 16.71 -20.41
N ALA A 6 -0.39 17.83 -20.94
CA ALA A 6 -0.05 18.30 -22.29
C ALA A 6 1.42 18.71 -22.39
N SER A 7 1.96 19.42 -21.38
CA SER A 7 3.38 19.80 -21.33
C SER A 7 4.28 18.55 -21.37
N ILE A 8 3.99 17.57 -20.49
CA ILE A 8 4.74 16.30 -20.43
C ILE A 8 4.73 15.60 -21.80
N GLU A 9 3.56 15.50 -22.44
CA GLU A 9 3.47 14.81 -23.73
C GLU A 9 4.15 15.57 -24.88
N SER A 10 4.19 16.91 -24.82
CA SER A 10 4.93 17.71 -25.80
C SER A 10 6.45 17.63 -25.64
N GLU A 11 6.93 17.48 -24.41
CA GLU A 11 8.37 17.50 -24.11
C GLU A 11 9.01 16.10 -24.14
N VAL A 12 8.28 15.08 -23.67
CA VAL A 12 8.79 13.72 -23.46
C VAL A 12 8.14 12.72 -24.42
N GLY A 13 6.89 12.97 -24.81
CA GLY A 13 6.07 12.05 -25.59
C GLY A 13 4.94 11.40 -24.78
N ALA A 14 4.19 10.52 -25.44
CA ALA A 14 2.97 9.95 -24.87
C ALA A 14 3.21 9.23 -23.54
N ILE A 15 2.29 9.41 -22.58
CA ILE A 15 2.43 8.77 -21.26
C ILE A 15 2.02 7.29 -21.37
N ASP A 16 2.98 6.38 -21.33
CA ASP A 16 2.71 4.94 -21.43
C ASP A 16 2.47 4.27 -20.07
N VAL A 17 3.04 4.83 -19.01
CA VAL A 17 2.90 4.30 -17.64
C VAL A 17 2.62 5.44 -16.66
N LEU A 18 1.55 5.27 -15.89
CA LEU A 18 1.23 6.11 -14.73
C LEU A 18 1.48 5.32 -13.45
N VAL A 19 2.16 5.94 -12.49
CA VAL A 19 2.31 5.41 -11.13
C VAL A 19 1.70 6.38 -10.12
N ASN A 20 0.58 5.99 -9.53
CA ASN A 20 -0.05 6.73 -8.43
C ASN A 20 0.62 6.36 -7.11
N ASN A 21 1.69 7.09 -6.77
CA ASN A 21 2.47 6.88 -5.55
C ASN A 21 2.12 7.86 -4.41
N ALA A 22 1.61 9.05 -4.73
CA ALA A 22 1.31 10.07 -3.72
C ALA A 22 0.32 9.55 -2.67
N GLY A 23 0.59 9.86 -1.40
CA GLY A 23 -0.23 9.39 -0.29
C GLY A 23 0.28 9.88 1.06
N VAL A 24 -0.61 9.92 2.04
CA VAL A 24 -0.32 10.35 3.41
C VAL A 24 -0.98 9.40 4.41
N GLN A 25 -0.38 9.20 5.57
CA GLN A 25 -1.00 8.46 6.67
C GLN A 25 -1.32 9.42 7.81
N HIS A 26 -2.46 9.25 8.44
CA HIS A 26 -2.84 9.95 9.68
C HIS A 26 -2.92 8.92 10.81
N ARG A 27 -2.35 9.24 11.98
CA ARG A 27 -2.34 8.35 13.14
C ARG A 27 -3.12 8.97 14.28
N GLU A 28 -4.25 8.38 14.62
CA GLU A 28 -5.17 8.83 15.67
C GLU A 28 -6.20 7.72 15.96
N PRO A 29 -6.61 7.48 17.21
CA PRO A 29 -7.72 6.58 17.52
C PRO A 29 -8.93 6.90 16.65
N LEU A 30 -9.57 5.88 16.06
CA LEU A 30 -10.58 6.11 15.01
C LEU A 30 -11.76 6.97 15.49
N VAL A 31 -12.11 6.86 16.77
CA VAL A 31 -13.19 7.65 17.40
C VAL A 31 -12.83 9.12 17.62
N GLU A 32 -11.55 9.47 17.57
CA GLU A 32 -11.03 10.85 17.73
C GLU A 32 -10.77 11.53 16.38
N VAL A 33 -10.73 10.77 15.28
CA VAL A 33 -10.44 11.31 13.94
C VAL A 33 -11.48 12.36 13.53
N SER A 34 -11.03 13.59 13.37
CA SER A 34 -11.85 14.66 12.80
C SER A 34 -12.22 14.37 11.34
N LEU A 35 -13.36 14.90 10.90
CA LEU A 35 -13.79 14.77 9.51
C LEU A 35 -12.76 15.36 8.54
N ASP A 36 -12.13 16.47 8.89
CA ASP A 36 -11.10 17.11 8.05
C ASP A 36 -9.87 16.20 7.87
N ASN A 37 -9.42 15.54 8.93
CA ASN A 37 -8.31 14.58 8.85
C ASN A 37 -8.69 13.34 8.03
N TRP A 38 -9.93 12.86 8.18
CA TRP A 38 -10.47 11.78 7.37
C TRP A 38 -10.48 12.15 5.87
N LEU A 39 -11.05 13.31 5.53
CA LEU A 39 -11.15 13.79 4.16
C LEU A 39 -9.77 14.03 3.55
N ARG A 40 -8.85 14.66 4.27
CA ARG A 40 -7.46 14.88 3.81
C ARG A 40 -6.76 13.58 3.42
N VAL A 41 -6.95 12.50 4.19
CA VAL A 41 -6.36 11.20 3.87
C VAL A 41 -7.00 10.58 2.64
N LEU A 42 -8.34 10.61 2.53
CA LEU A 42 -9.03 10.11 1.34
C LEU A 42 -8.67 10.90 0.09
N GLU A 43 -8.62 12.22 0.18
CA GLU A 43 -8.32 13.10 -0.93
C GLU A 43 -6.94 12.78 -1.51
N ALA A 44 -5.92 12.69 -0.65
CA ALA A 44 -4.57 12.39 -1.08
C ALA A 44 -4.40 10.94 -1.60
N ASN A 45 -4.96 9.95 -0.91
CA ASN A 45 -4.67 8.54 -1.21
C ASN A 45 -5.63 7.88 -2.21
N LEU A 46 -6.84 8.42 -2.37
CA LEU A 46 -7.90 7.83 -3.20
C LEU A 46 -8.34 8.80 -4.30
N THR A 47 -8.86 9.98 -3.93
CA THR A 47 -9.41 10.93 -4.91
C THR A 47 -8.34 11.42 -5.87
N GLY A 48 -7.13 11.72 -5.39
CA GLY A 48 -6.00 12.12 -6.23
C GLY A 48 -5.65 11.04 -7.26
N ALA A 49 -5.53 9.78 -6.84
CA ALA A 49 -5.26 8.66 -7.74
C ALA A 49 -6.36 8.50 -8.80
N PHE A 50 -7.64 8.64 -8.42
CA PHE A 50 -8.76 8.64 -9.37
C PHE A 50 -8.64 9.76 -10.41
N VAL A 51 -8.45 11.00 -9.95
CA VAL A 51 -8.42 12.19 -10.83
C VAL A 51 -7.28 12.07 -11.84
N VAL A 52 -6.07 11.75 -11.39
CA VAL A 52 -4.90 11.59 -12.29
C VAL A 52 -5.15 10.44 -13.26
N SER A 53 -5.57 9.28 -12.77
CA SER A 53 -5.85 8.10 -13.61
C SER A 53 -6.89 8.39 -14.68
N ARG A 54 -7.99 9.08 -14.34
CA ARG A 54 -9.03 9.46 -15.31
C ARG A 54 -8.46 10.34 -16.42
N HIS A 55 -7.64 11.34 -16.07
CA HIS A 55 -7.06 12.24 -17.07
C HIS A 55 -6.02 11.57 -17.97
N VAL A 56 -5.22 10.65 -17.42
CA VAL A 56 -4.24 9.88 -18.21
C VAL A 56 -4.94 8.81 -19.06
N ALA A 57 -5.92 8.10 -18.50
CA ALA A 57 -6.68 7.07 -19.22
C ALA A 57 -7.39 7.64 -20.45
N ARG A 58 -7.95 8.85 -20.38
CA ARG A 58 -8.55 9.54 -21.55
C ARG A 58 -7.59 9.70 -22.74
N ARG A 59 -6.27 9.69 -22.50
CA ARG A 59 -5.23 9.75 -23.55
C ARG A 59 -4.69 8.37 -23.95
N MET A 60 -4.74 7.41 -23.04
CA MET A 60 -4.37 6.01 -23.32
C MET A 60 -5.44 5.27 -24.12
N LEU A 61 -6.72 5.53 -23.84
CA LEU A 61 -7.87 4.84 -24.47
C LEU A 61 -7.86 4.93 -26.01
N PRO A 62 -7.68 6.10 -26.65
CA PRO A 62 -7.61 6.17 -28.12
C PRO A 62 -6.42 5.42 -28.71
N ARG A 63 -5.29 5.38 -27.99
CA ARG A 63 -4.07 4.65 -28.38
C ARG A 63 -4.16 3.15 -28.13
N ARG A 64 -5.20 2.71 -27.41
CA ARG A 64 -5.42 1.35 -26.96
C ARG A 64 -4.21 0.72 -26.24
N SER A 65 -3.44 1.55 -25.55
CA SER A 65 -2.20 1.16 -24.88
C SER A 65 -1.95 2.04 -23.67
N GLY A 66 -1.58 1.41 -22.56
CA GLY A 66 -1.17 2.12 -21.36
C GLY A 66 -1.20 1.24 -20.10
N LYS A 67 -0.42 1.64 -19.09
CA LYS A 67 -0.37 0.95 -17.80
C LYS A 67 -0.60 1.94 -16.66
N ILE A 68 -1.40 1.54 -15.66
CA ILE A 68 -1.61 2.30 -14.44
C ILE A 68 -1.25 1.42 -13.24
N ILE A 69 -0.37 1.92 -12.38
CA ILE A 69 0.08 1.25 -11.16
C ILE A 69 -0.34 2.09 -9.96
N ASN A 70 -1.18 1.52 -9.10
CA ASN A 70 -1.62 2.14 -7.86
C ASN A 70 -0.82 1.59 -6.67
N ILE A 71 -0.21 2.48 -5.89
CA ILE A 71 0.49 2.07 -4.67
C ILE A 71 -0.53 1.92 -3.53
N CYS A 72 -0.88 0.68 -3.24
CA CYS A 72 -1.72 0.27 -2.13
C CYS A 72 -0.86 0.10 -0.85
N SER A 73 -1.31 -0.75 0.07
CA SER A 73 -0.57 -1.10 1.29
C SER A 73 -0.94 -2.51 1.75
N VAL A 74 -0.06 -3.21 2.48
CA VAL A 74 -0.46 -4.40 3.25
C VAL A 74 -1.60 -4.08 4.24
N GLN A 75 -1.71 -2.82 4.66
CA GLN A 75 -2.81 -2.34 5.52
C GLN A 75 -4.16 -2.25 4.79
N THR A 76 -4.19 -2.58 3.50
CA THR A 76 -5.44 -2.83 2.74
C THR A 76 -6.19 -4.03 3.30
N ASP A 77 -5.46 -5.10 3.63
CA ASP A 77 -6.05 -6.36 4.13
C ASP A 77 -5.73 -6.59 5.62
N LEU A 78 -4.65 -5.96 6.14
CA LEU A 78 -4.18 -6.10 7.52
C LEU A 78 -4.30 -4.77 8.27
N ALA A 79 -5.53 -4.41 8.65
CA ALA A 79 -5.82 -3.19 9.40
C ALA A 79 -5.01 -3.13 10.72
N ARG A 80 -4.67 -1.92 11.15
CA ARG A 80 -4.02 -1.68 12.45
C ARG A 80 -4.76 -0.58 13.21
N PRO A 81 -4.66 -0.57 14.56
CA PRO A 81 -5.17 0.52 15.35
C PRO A 81 -4.60 1.87 14.92
N ALA A 82 -5.41 2.91 15.10
CA ALA A 82 -5.07 4.31 14.88
C ALA A 82 -4.75 4.72 13.42
N ILE A 83 -4.98 3.89 12.41
CA ILE A 83 -4.75 4.25 10.99
C ILE A 83 -6.00 4.05 10.13
N GLY A 84 -7.19 4.11 10.74
CA GLY A 84 -8.46 3.80 10.08
C GLY A 84 -8.70 4.54 8.75
N PRO A 85 -8.49 5.87 8.65
CA PRO A 85 -8.65 6.59 7.39
C PRO A 85 -7.74 6.07 6.27
N TYR A 86 -6.50 5.71 6.62
CA TYR A 86 -5.52 5.20 5.65
C TYR A 86 -5.89 3.79 5.19
N THR A 87 -6.28 2.89 6.11
CA THR A 87 -6.79 1.56 5.78
C THR A 87 -8.01 1.64 4.87
N ALA A 88 -8.98 2.51 5.19
CA ALA A 88 -10.15 2.74 4.35
C ALA A 88 -9.77 3.23 2.95
N ALA A 89 -8.91 4.24 2.86
CA ALA A 89 -8.48 4.80 1.57
C ALA A 89 -7.72 3.77 0.71
N LYS A 90 -6.80 2.99 1.29
CA LYS A 90 -6.02 1.98 0.55
C LYS A 90 -6.87 0.76 0.17
N GLY A 91 -7.82 0.35 1.00
CA GLY A 91 -8.85 -0.63 0.65
C GLY A 91 -9.72 -0.18 -0.52
N ALA A 92 -10.20 1.07 -0.49
CA ALA A 92 -10.93 1.67 -1.59
C ALA A 92 -10.09 1.77 -2.86
N LEU A 93 -8.80 2.15 -2.77
CA LEU A 93 -7.90 2.23 -3.92
C LEU A 93 -7.70 0.87 -4.59
N ARG A 94 -7.63 -0.21 -3.82
CA ARG A 94 -7.59 -1.58 -4.36
C ARG A 94 -8.86 -1.92 -5.14
N ASN A 95 -10.03 -1.56 -4.63
CA ASN A 95 -11.29 -1.80 -5.34
C ASN A 95 -11.44 -0.89 -6.56
N LEU A 96 -11.00 0.37 -6.48
CA LEU A 96 -10.94 1.28 -7.62
C LEU A 96 -10.03 0.73 -8.73
N THR A 97 -8.88 0.17 -8.36
CA THR A 97 -7.97 -0.49 -9.30
C THR A 97 -8.71 -1.56 -10.10
N ARG A 98 -9.48 -2.43 -9.43
CA ARG A 98 -10.27 -3.48 -10.09
C ARG A 98 -11.35 -2.91 -11.01
N ALA A 99 -12.04 -1.85 -10.58
CA ALA A 99 -13.05 -1.19 -11.38
C ALA A 99 -12.46 -0.61 -12.67
N MET A 100 -11.33 0.11 -12.56
CA MET A 100 -10.60 0.63 -13.72
C MET A 100 -10.13 -0.48 -14.66
N THR A 101 -9.58 -1.58 -14.12
CA THR A 101 -9.20 -2.74 -14.93
C THR A 101 -10.40 -3.30 -15.69
N TRP A 102 -11.52 -3.52 -14.99
CA TRP A 102 -12.72 -4.07 -15.61
C TRP A 102 -13.26 -3.17 -16.73
N GLU A 103 -13.26 -1.86 -16.50
CA GLU A 103 -13.78 -0.89 -17.47
C GLU A 103 -12.87 -0.71 -18.69
N TRP A 104 -11.55 -0.71 -18.52
CA TRP A 104 -10.61 -0.27 -19.56
C TRP A 104 -9.76 -1.40 -20.18
N ALA A 105 -9.79 -2.62 -19.64
CA ALA A 105 -9.00 -3.74 -20.16
C ALA A 105 -9.34 -4.07 -21.63
N GLY A 106 -10.61 -4.01 -22.03
CA GLY A 106 -11.02 -4.24 -23.43
C GLY A 106 -10.48 -3.19 -24.42
N ALA A 107 -10.06 -2.04 -23.91
CA ALA A 107 -9.38 -1.00 -24.68
C ALA A 107 -7.84 -1.11 -24.60
N GLY A 108 -7.27 -2.20 -24.08
CA GLY A 108 -5.83 -2.44 -24.07
C GLY A 108 -5.06 -1.78 -22.92
N LEU A 109 -5.76 -1.22 -21.92
CA LEU A 109 -5.11 -0.68 -20.73
C LEU A 109 -4.92 -1.78 -19.67
N GLN A 110 -3.80 -1.74 -18.96
CA GLN A 110 -3.50 -2.64 -17.85
C GLN A 110 -3.40 -1.87 -16.54
N ILE A 111 -4.27 -2.19 -15.57
CA ILE A 111 -4.32 -1.49 -14.29
C ILE A 111 -4.06 -2.50 -13.17
N ASN A 112 -3.08 -2.21 -12.32
CA ASN A 112 -2.66 -3.09 -11.23
C ASN A 112 -2.36 -2.29 -9.95
N GLY A 113 -2.47 -2.96 -8.80
CA GLY A 113 -2.16 -2.40 -7.49
C GLY A 113 -1.02 -3.15 -6.82
N ILE A 114 -0.09 -2.42 -6.18
CA ILE A 114 1.02 -2.99 -5.40
C ILE A 114 0.75 -2.75 -3.92
N ALA A 115 0.53 -3.82 -3.16
CA ALA A 115 0.38 -3.76 -1.71
C ALA A 115 1.74 -3.79 -1.01
N SER A 116 2.28 -2.61 -0.74
CA SER A 116 3.59 -2.46 -0.09
C SER A 116 3.55 -2.77 1.41
N GLY A 117 4.59 -3.45 1.89
CA GLY A 117 4.90 -3.60 3.32
C GLY A 117 5.67 -2.40 3.88
N TYR A 118 6.47 -2.64 4.93
CA TYR A 118 7.36 -1.62 5.47
C TYR A 118 8.51 -1.36 4.51
N ILE A 119 8.56 -0.15 3.94
CA ILE A 119 9.68 0.33 3.14
C ILE A 119 10.43 1.38 3.94
N HIS A 120 11.74 1.27 3.97
CA HIS A 120 12.59 2.26 4.60
C HIS A 120 12.50 3.58 3.82
N THR A 121 11.90 4.59 4.44
CA THR A 121 11.83 5.96 3.92
C THR A 121 11.96 6.93 5.09
N PRO A 122 12.66 8.06 4.94
CA PRO A 122 12.71 9.07 6.00
C PRO A 122 11.28 9.51 6.37
N SER A 123 10.86 9.27 7.62
CA SER A 123 9.58 9.75 8.15
C SER A 123 9.77 10.16 9.60
N PRO A 124 9.25 11.34 10.03
CA PRO A 124 9.40 11.83 11.39
C PRO A 124 8.86 10.87 12.47
N SER A 125 7.96 9.97 12.08
CA SER A 125 7.27 9.04 12.97
C SER A 125 7.71 7.59 12.80
N MET A 126 8.81 7.34 12.08
CA MET A 126 9.35 6.00 11.90
C MET A 126 10.31 5.67 13.03
N THR A 127 9.96 4.62 13.80
CA THR A 127 10.89 3.97 14.73
C THR A 127 12.18 3.60 13.99
N PRO A 128 13.37 3.72 14.62
CA PRO A 128 14.63 3.36 13.97
C PRO A 128 14.54 2.00 13.28
N TRP A 129 14.89 1.97 11.99
CA TRP A 129 14.77 0.76 11.19
C TRP A 129 15.63 -0.35 11.81
N ARG A 130 14.98 -1.44 12.23
CA ARG A 130 15.69 -2.66 12.59
C ARG A 130 15.89 -3.51 11.35
N PRO A 131 17.13 -3.91 11.02
CA PRO A 131 17.37 -4.82 9.93
C PRO A 131 16.57 -6.10 10.12
N TRP A 132 16.08 -6.64 9.01
CA TRP A 132 15.54 -7.99 9.02
C TRP A 132 16.62 -8.96 9.53
N PRO A 133 16.30 -9.86 10.48
CA PRO A 133 17.30 -10.78 11.00
C PRO A 133 17.83 -11.64 9.86
N SER A 134 19.16 -11.81 9.80
CA SER A 134 19.77 -12.69 8.81
C SER A 134 19.20 -14.11 8.93
N PRO A 135 19.22 -14.92 7.84
CA PRO A 135 18.81 -16.32 7.89
C PRO A 135 19.52 -17.12 9.00
N ARG A 136 20.77 -16.78 9.32
CA ARG A 136 21.53 -17.38 10.43
C ARG A 136 20.92 -17.05 11.79
N THR A 137 20.53 -15.79 11.99
CA THR A 137 19.90 -15.30 13.24
C THR A 137 18.50 -15.89 13.45
N ARG A 138 17.77 -16.20 12.37
CA ARG A 138 16.49 -16.92 12.44
C ARG A 138 16.68 -18.37 12.88
N ARG A 139 17.66 -19.07 12.31
CA ARG A 139 17.95 -20.48 12.66
C ARG A 139 18.44 -20.63 14.10
N SER A 140 19.22 -19.70 14.63
CA SER A 140 19.67 -19.76 16.02
C SER A 140 18.52 -19.54 17.01
N ARG A 141 17.59 -18.60 16.72
CA ARG A 141 16.40 -18.37 17.54
C ARG A 141 15.40 -19.53 17.51
N ALA A 142 15.22 -20.17 16.36
CA ALA A 142 14.37 -21.36 16.24
C ALA A 142 14.93 -22.57 17.01
N ARG A 143 16.27 -22.69 17.12
CA ARG A 143 16.92 -23.75 17.91
C ARG A 143 16.93 -23.46 19.42
N SER A 144 16.96 -22.20 19.83
CA SER A 144 16.87 -21.84 21.25
C SER A 144 15.47 -22.00 21.82
N SER A 145 14.42 -21.83 21.01
CA SER A 145 13.03 -22.04 21.45
C SER A 145 12.66 -23.52 21.61
N SER A 146 13.25 -24.42 20.80
CA SER A 146 13.04 -25.86 20.96
C SER A 146 13.73 -26.44 22.20
N ALA A 147 14.82 -25.81 22.68
CA ALA A 147 15.52 -26.26 23.88
C ALA A 147 14.79 -25.94 25.20
N SER A 148 13.94 -24.90 25.20
CA SER A 148 13.14 -24.51 26.38
C SER A 148 11.87 -25.33 26.56
N GLU A 149 11.35 -25.98 25.51
CA GLU A 149 10.16 -26.85 25.62
C GLU A 149 10.49 -28.26 26.15
N ASP A 150 11.70 -28.76 25.89
CA ASP A 150 12.15 -30.08 26.36
C ASP A 150 12.50 -30.12 27.86
N THR A 151 12.81 -28.98 28.47
CA THR A 151 13.16 -28.91 29.91
C THR A 151 11.93 -28.87 30.83
N LEU A 152 10.73 -28.61 30.30
CA LEU A 152 9.47 -28.56 31.05
C LEU A 152 8.76 -29.93 31.17
N ARG A 153 9.15 -30.93 30.37
CA ARG A 153 8.52 -32.28 30.38
C ARG A 153 9.15 -33.31 31.33
N LEU A 154 10.24 -32.97 32.04
CA LEU A 154 10.99 -33.91 32.89
C LEU A 154 10.85 -33.67 34.41
N ARG A 155 9.86 -32.89 34.88
CA ARG A 155 9.65 -32.60 36.31
C ARG A 155 8.24 -32.94 36.81
N HIS A 156 7.83 -34.19 36.65
CA HIS A 156 6.72 -34.75 37.45
C HIS A 156 7.16 -36.09 38.06
N PRO A 157 7.31 -36.19 39.39
CA PRO A 157 7.41 -37.49 40.05
C PRO A 157 6.03 -38.17 40.05
N ALA A 158 6.01 -39.48 39.80
CA ALA A 158 4.79 -40.29 39.86
C ALA A 158 4.23 -40.34 41.30
N PRO A 159 2.91 -40.22 41.50
CA PRO A 159 2.29 -40.43 42.81
C PRO A 159 2.18 -41.93 43.17
N PRO A 160 2.03 -42.28 44.47
CA PRO A 160 2.13 -43.66 44.99
C PRO A 160 1.00 -44.59 44.55
#